data_AF-A0A7K2P2K8-F1
#
_entry.id   AF-A0A7K2P2K8-F1
#
_cell.length_a   1.000
_cell.length_b   1.000
_cell.length_c   1.000
_cell.angle_alpha   90.00
_cell.angle_beta   90.00
_cell.angle_gamma   90.00
#
_symmetry.space_group_name_H-M   'P 1'
#
loop_
_entity.id
_entity.type
_entity.pdbx_description
1 polymer ?
#
loop_
_entity_poly.entity_id
_entity_poly.type
_entity_poly.pdbx_seq_one_letter_code
_entity_poly.pdbx_strand_id
1 'polypeptide(L)'
;MRTEENEDVIVAPAPAVQVRARVEVPIDVPGLGRRASTMVSFDGLHDGREHVALLMPGWERKSDPLVRLHSECLTGDVFGSQRCDCGPQLHEALAMCSHEGGIILYLRQEGRGIGLYNKFDAYM
;
A
#
# COMPACT_ATOMS: atom_id res chain seq x y z
N MET A 1 31.63 8.22 -37.54
CA MET A 1 30.99 9.17 -36.60
C MET A 1 30.36 8.32 -35.51
N ARG A 2 30.66 8.64 -34.25
CA ARG A 2 30.67 7.78 -33.05
C ARG A 2 29.52 6.76 -32.92
N THR A 3 29.93 5.54 -32.60
CA THR A 3 29.18 4.52 -31.86
C THR A 3 28.85 5.05 -30.47
N GLU A 4 27.57 5.04 -30.08
CA GLU A 4 27.19 5.15 -28.68
C GLU A 4 26.70 3.76 -28.27
N GLU A 5 27.57 3.09 -27.51
CA GLU A 5 27.37 1.79 -26.89
C GLU A 5 26.19 1.92 -25.93
N ASN A 6 25.17 1.09 -26.14
CA ASN A 6 24.05 0.97 -25.22
C ASN A 6 24.60 0.23 -23.98
N GLU A 7 25.04 0.98 -22.97
CA GLU A 7 25.52 0.42 -21.71
C GLU A 7 24.42 -0.47 -21.13
N ASP A 8 24.70 -1.78 -21.07
CA ASP A 8 23.89 -2.75 -20.38
C ASP A 8 23.71 -2.30 -18.92
N VAL A 9 22.56 -1.70 -18.63
CA VAL A 9 22.12 -1.50 -17.25
C VAL A 9 21.96 -2.89 -16.66
N ILE A 10 22.94 -3.33 -15.87
CA ILE A 10 22.84 -4.53 -15.05
C ILE A 10 21.73 -4.27 -14.03
N VAL A 11 20.50 -4.65 -14.38
CA VAL A 11 19.38 -4.65 -13.45
C VAL A 11 19.67 -5.77 -12.45
N ALA A 12 20.08 -5.40 -11.24
CA ALA A 12 20.18 -6.33 -10.13
C ALA A 12 18.86 -7.14 -10.03
N PRO A 13 18.91 -8.44 -9.72
CA PRO A 13 17.69 -9.25 -9.65
C PRO A 13 16.70 -8.57 -8.71
N ALA A 14 15.49 -8.31 -9.21
CA ALA A 14 14.44 -7.67 -8.42
C ALA A 14 14.25 -8.46 -7.13
N PRO A 15 14.14 -7.80 -5.98
CA PRO A 15 13.99 -8.51 -4.73
C PRO A 15 12.69 -9.33 -4.80
N ALA A 16 12.79 -10.60 -4.42
CA ALA A 16 11.70 -11.55 -4.58
C ALA A 16 10.68 -11.33 -3.46
N VAL A 17 9.53 -10.75 -3.79
CA VAL A 17 8.43 -10.57 -2.85
C VAL A 17 8.01 -11.93 -2.30
N GLN A 18 7.95 -12.06 -0.98
CA GLN A 18 7.48 -13.27 -0.30
C GLN A 18 6.20 -12.99 0.46
N VAL A 19 5.16 -13.77 0.20
CA VAL A 19 3.92 -13.72 0.98
C VAL A 19 4.08 -14.63 2.20
N ARG A 20 3.93 -14.05 3.39
CA ARG A 20 4.12 -14.75 4.66
C ARG A 20 2.82 -15.34 5.20
N ALA A 21 1.73 -14.57 5.17
CA ALA A 21 0.45 -15.02 5.71
C ALA A 21 -0.73 -14.44 4.94
N ARG A 22 -1.86 -15.14 5.01
CA ARG A 22 -3.17 -14.69 4.53
C ARG A 22 -4.21 -14.96 5.61
N VAL A 23 -5.03 -13.98 5.91
CA VAL A 23 -6.09 -14.10 6.92
C VAL A 23 -7.33 -13.34 6.49
N GLU A 24 -8.50 -13.94 6.66
CA GLU A 24 -9.76 -13.22 6.48
C GLU A 24 -10.03 -12.30 7.67
N VAL A 25 -10.31 -11.04 7.37
CA VAL A 25 -10.57 -9.98 8.34
C VAL A 25 -11.80 -9.18 7.92
N PRO A 26 -12.83 -9.08 8.77
CA PRO A 26 -13.91 -8.14 8.52
C PRO A 26 -13.40 -6.73 8.82
N ILE A 27 -13.30 -5.89 7.80
CA ILE A 27 -12.93 -4.48 7.94
C ILE A 27 -14.18 -3.61 7.87
N ASP A 28 -14.20 -2.50 8.60
CA ASP A 28 -15.23 -1.48 8.41
C ASP A 28 -14.80 -0.52 7.30
N VAL A 29 -15.67 -0.34 6.31
CA VAL A 29 -15.43 0.59 5.21
C VAL A 29 -16.31 1.81 5.43
N PRO A 30 -15.73 3.02 5.61
CA PRO A 30 -16.51 4.24 5.85
C PRO A 30 -17.62 4.43 4.82
N GLY A 31 -18.84 4.66 5.29
CA GLY A 31 -20.03 4.84 4.45
C GLY A 31 -20.61 3.57 3.82
N LEU A 32 -19.93 2.42 3.95
CA LEU A 32 -20.31 1.16 3.33
C LEU A 32 -20.50 0.01 4.35
N GLY A 33 -19.96 0.14 5.56
CA GLY A 33 -20.04 -0.86 6.63
C GLY A 33 -19.07 -2.02 6.43
N ARG A 34 -19.31 -3.13 7.13
CA ARG A 34 -18.36 -4.25 7.19
C ARG A 34 -18.19 -4.98 5.86
N ARG A 35 -16.96 -5.33 5.50
CA ARG A 35 -16.59 -6.14 4.32
C ARG A 35 -15.65 -7.26 4.74
N ALA A 36 -16.00 -8.50 4.39
CA ALA A 36 -15.11 -9.65 4.55
C ALA A 36 -13.95 -9.51 3.56
N SER A 37 -12.75 -9.21 4.05
CA SER A 37 -11.60 -8.92 3.19
C SER A 37 -10.46 -9.87 3.55
N THR A 38 -9.53 -10.11 2.63
CA THR A 38 -8.34 -10.91 2.94
C THR A 38 -7.15 -9.99 3.17
N MET A 39 -6.53 -10.08 4.33
CA MET A 39 -5.27 -9.40 4.61
C MET A 39 -4.11 -10.34 4.32
N VAL A 40 -3.12 -9.83 3.60
CA VAL A 40 -1.94 -10.58 3.17
C VAL A 40 -0.71 -9.85 3.66
N SER A 41 0.11 -10.48 4.49
CA SER A 41 1.43 -9.92 4.82
C SER A 41 2.47 -10.39 3.81
N PHE A 42 3.34 -9.48 3.42
CA PHE A 42 4.44 -9.77 2.52
C PHE A 42 5.69 -8.95 2.86
N ASP A 43 6.85 -9.46 2.50
CA ASP A 43 8.15 -8.80 2.63
C ASP A 43 8.98 -9.02 1.35
N GLY A 44 10.27 -8.70 1.41
CA GLY A 44 11.17 -8.85 0.26
C GLY A 44 11.07 -7.67 -0.72
N LEU A 45 10.63 -6.50 -0.27
CA LEU A 45 10.89 -5.24 -0.97
C LEU A 45 12.26 -4.67 -0.59
N HIS A 46 12.74 -3.70 -1.38
CA HIS A 46 14.06 -3.08 -1.20
C HIS A 46 14.23 -2.34 0.14
N ASP A 47 13.14 -2.01 0.84
CA ASP A 47 13.18 -1.36 2.14
C ASP A 47 13.36 -2.36 3.31
N GLY A 48 13.31 -3.66 3.03
CA GLY A 48 13.47 -4.73 4.02
C GLY A 48 12.34 -4.79 5.05
N ARG A 49 11.21 -4.14 4.80
CA ARG A 49 10.08 -4.07 5.74
C ARG A 49 9.02 -5.12 5.41
N GLU A 50 8.25 -5.47 6.44
CA GLU A 50 6.98 -6.16 6.26
C GLU A 50 5.91 -5.15 5.81
N HIS A 51 5.05 -5.57 4.90
CA HIS A 51 3.95 -4.79 4.34
C HIS A 51 2.66 -5.61 4.33
N VAL A 52 1.56 -4.92 4.03
CA VAL A 52 0.24 -5.53 4.04
C VAL A 52 -0.48 -5.22 2.73
N ALA A 53 -1.10 -6.23 2.13
CA ALA A 53 -2.10 -6.05 1.10
C ALA A 53 -3.48 -6.37 1.69
N LEU A 54 -4.47 -5.57 1.30
CA LEU A 54 -5.86 -5.80 1.63
C LEU A 54 -6.61 -6.11 0.33
N LEU A 55 -7.10 -7.33 0.22
CA LEU A 55 -7.83 -7.83 -0.93
C LEU A 55 -9.32 -7.71 -0.67
N MET A 56 -10.01 -6.90 -1.46
CA MET A 56 -11.43 -6.61 -1.29
C MET A 56 -12.29 -7.61 -2.04
N PRO A 57 -13.50 -7.95 -1.53
CA PRO A 57 -14.40 -8.90 -2.18
C PRO A 57 -14.50 -8.75 -3.70
N GLY A 58 -14.28 -9.84 -4.42
CA GLY A 58 -14.43 -9.86 -5.88
C GLY A 58 -13.20 -9.44 -6.66
N TRP A 59 -12.08 -9.13 -6.00
CA TRP A 59 -10.79 -8.94 -6.68
C TRP A 59 -10.39 -10.16 -7.52
N GLU A 60 -10.72 -11.40 -7.09
CA GLU A 60 -10.37 -12.63 -7.81
C GLU A 60 -11.08 -12.76 -9.16
N ARG A 61 -12.22 -12.06 -9.32
CA ARG A 61 -13.03 -12.11 -10.54
C ARG A 61 -12.56 -11.09 -11.59
N LYS A 62 -11.50 -10.33 -11.30
CA LYS A 62 -10.95 -9.31 -12.19
C LYS A 62 -9.69 -9.83 -12.87
N SER A 63 -9.64 -9.70 -14.19
CA SER A 63 -8.39 -9.83 -14.94
C SER A 63 -7.42 -8.72 -14.58
N ASP A 64 -7.96 -7.51 -14.37
CA ASP A 64 -7.22 -6.28 -14.08
C ASP A 64 -7.87 -5.59 -12.88
N PRO A 65 -7.57 -6.05 -11.64
CA PRO A 65 -8.17 -5.46 -10.45
C PRO A 65 -7.72 -4.01 -10.27
N LEU A 66 -8.59 -3.18 -9.71
CA LEU A 66 -8.19 -1.86 -9.25
C LEU A 66 -7.14 -2.01 -8.15
N VAL A 67 -5.98 -1.38 -8.31
CA VAL A 67 -4.90 -1.42 -7.30
C VAL A 67 -4.62 -0.02 -6.79
N ARG A 68 -4.68 0.16 -5.47
CA ARG A 68 -4.20 1.35 -4.77
C ARG A 68 -2.87 1.05 -4.09
N LEU A 69 -1.83 1.81 -4.41
CA LEU A 69 -0.66 1.91 -3.54
C LEU A 69 -0.90 3.00 -2.49
N HIS A 70 -0.67 2.66 -1.22
CA HIS A 70 -0.81 3.58 -0.11
C HIS A 70 0.41 3.47 0.80
N SER A 71 1.16 4.56 0.93
CA SER A 71 2.22 4.65 1.93
C SER A 71 1.59 4.97 3.28
N GLU A 72 1.95 4.19 4.29
CA GLU A 72 1.54 4.36 5.67
C GLU A 72 1.70 5.81 6.13
N CYS A 73 0.64 6.35 6.73
CA CYS A 73 0.64 7.64 7.39
C CYS A 73 -0.16 7.52 8.69
N LEU A 74 0.48 7.10 9.77
CA LEU A 74 -0.15 6.85 11.07
C LEU A 74 -1.02 8.03 11.52
N THR A 75 -0.50 9.26 11.39
CA THR A 75 -1.23 10.47 11.79
C THR A 75 -2.49 10.70 10.97
N GLY A 76 -2.48 10.41 9.67
CA GLY A 76 -3.64 10.60 8.78
C GLY A 76 -4.61 9.44 8.85
N ASP A 77 -4.08 8.23 8.72
CA ASP A 77 -4.84 6.99 8.55
C ASP A 77 -5.51 6.53 9.85
N VAL A 78 -4.83 6.70 10.99
CA VAL A 78 -5.33 6.23 12.30
C VAL A 78 -5.87 7.38 13.14
N PHE A 79 -5.17 8.51 13.19
CA PHE A 79 -5.53 9.63 14.08
C PHE A 79 -6.34 10.75 13.39
N GLY A 80 -6.61 10.64 12.08
CA GLY A 80 -7.43 11.62 11.36
C GLY A 80 -6.82 13.03 11.31
N SER A 81 -5.50 13.15 11.29
CA SER A 81 -4.80 14.43 11.19
C SER A 81 -5.24 15.20 9.96
N GLN A 82 -5.58 16.48 10.15
CA GLN A 82 -5.94 17.40 9.07
C GLN A 82 -4.72 18.07 8.41
N ARG A 83 -3.50 17.73 8.85
CA ARG A 83 -2.25 18.23 8.24
C ARG A 83 -1.88 17.51 6.95
N CYS A 84 -2.56 16.42 6.64
CA CYS A 84 -2.43 15.67 5.40
C CYS A 84 -3.79 15.11 5.00
N ASP A 85 -3.90 14.64 3.77
CA ASP A 85 -5.10 14.04 3.20
C ASP A 85 -5.02 12.50 3.11
N CYS A 86 -4.01 11.86 3.71
CA CYS A 86 -3.80 10.41 3.63
C CYS A 86 -5.01 9.59 4.14
N GLY A 87 -5.61 9.98 5.27
CA GLY A 87 -6.79 9.30 5.81
C GLY A 87 -7.99 9.34 4.85
N PRO A 88 -8.44 10.53 4.42
CA PRO A 88 -9.47 10.65 3.38
C PRO A 88 -9.17 9.86 2.10
N GLN A 89 -7.93 9.89 1.62
CA GLN A 89 -7.52 9.12 0.43
C GLN A 89 -7.60 7.61 0.64
N LEU A 90 -7.21 7.10 1.83
CA LEU A 90 -7.33 5.69 2.16
C LEU A 90 -8.81 5.27 2.23
N HIS A 91 -9.67 6.10 2.83
CA HIS A 91 -11.11 5.85 2.89
C HIS A 91 -11.75 5.78 1.51
N GLU A 92 -11.41 6.70 0.60
CA GLU A 92 -11.87 6.68 -0.78
C GLU A 92 -11.41 5.41 -1.52
N ALA A 93 -10.14 5.03 -1.37
CA ALA A 93 -9.61 3.82 -1.97
C ALA A 93 -10.32 2.55 -1.45
N LEU A 94 -10.60 2.47 -0.15
CA LEU A 94 -11.38 1.39 0.45
C LEU A 94 -12.79 1.31 -0.14
N ALA A 95 -13.45 2.46 -0.34
CA ALA A 95 -14.78 2.51 -0.93
C ALA A 95 -14.79 2.04 -2.40
N MET A 96 -13.86 2.55 -3.21
CA MET A 96 -13.72 2.16 -4.62
C MET A 96 -13.39 0.67 -4.76
N CYS A 97 -12.37 0.19 -4.03
CA CYS A 97 -11.97 -1.22 -4.09
C CYS A 97 -13.07 -2.15 -3.55
N SER A 98 -13.89 -1.71 -2.60
CA SER A 98 -15.06 -2.47 -2.13
C SER A 98 -16.14 -2.62 -3.19
N HIS A 99 -16.35 -1.58 -4.01
CA HIS A 99 -17.40 -1.57 -5.03
C HIS A 99 -16.96 -2.31 -6.29
N GLU A 100 -15.73 -2.03 -6.73
CA GLU A 100 -15.22 -2.54 -7.99
C GLU A 100 -14.61 -3.92 -7.86
N GLY A 101 -14.13 -4.31 -6.68
CA GLY A 101 -13.27 -5.47 -6.48
C GLY A 101 -11.82 -5.10 -6.77
N GLY A 102 -11.05 -4.83 -5.71
CA GLY A 102 -9.70 -4.28 -5.83
C GLY A 102 -8.76 -4.67 -4.69
N ILE A 103 -7.55 -4.15 -4.77
CA ILE A 103 -6.44 -4.45 -3.87
C ILE A 103 -5.83 -3.15 -3.37
N ILE A 104 -5.61 -3.05 -2.07
CA ILE A 104 -4.85 -1.94 -1.48
C ILE A 104 -3.52 -2.49 -0.99
N LEU A 105 -2.42 -1.99 -1.53
CA LEU A 105 -1.07 -2.25 -1.06
C LEU A 105 -0.70 -1.18 -0.03
N TYR A 106 -0.75 -1.53 1.25
CA TYR A 106 -0.38 -0.69 2.37
C TYR A 106 1.11 -0.88 2.70
N LEU A 107 1.93 0.01 2.16
CA LEU A 107 3.38 -0.02 2.30
C LEU A 107 3.76 0.71 3.59
N ARG A 108 4.46 0.02 4.48
CA ARG A 108 4.87 0.53 5.81
C ARG A 108 6.06 1.48 5.73
N GLN A 109 5.87 2.57 4.99
CA GLN A 109 6.87 3.57 4.61
C GLN A 109 6.52 4.95 5.17
N GLU A 110 6.26 5.00 6.47
CA GLU A 110 5.95 6.25 7.18
C GLU A 110 6.92 7.39 6.84
N GLY A 111 6.35 8.59 6.64
CA GLY A 111 7.10 9.79 6.31
C GLY A 111 7.87 9.72 4.99
N ARG A 112 7.42 8.93 4.00
CA ARG A 112 8.21 8.64 2.77
C ARG A 112 9.53 7.92 3.07
N GLY A 113 9.52 7.06 4.07
CA GLY A 113 10.67 6.23 4.47
C GLY A 113 11.52 6.81 5.62
N ILE A 114 11.40 8.10 5.93
CA ILE A 114 12.17 8.74 7.03
C ILE A 114 11.67 8.35 8.42
N GLY A 115 10.47 7.76 8.52
CA GLY A 115 9.87 7.35 9.78
C GLY A 115 9.14 8.48 10.53
N LEU A 116 8.44 8.10 11.59
CA LEU A 116 7.51 8.98 12.32
C LEU A 116 8.21 10.12 13.06
N TYR A 117 9.35 9.85 13.71
CA TYR A 117 10.08 10.86 14.49
C TYR A 117 10.57 12.01 13.61
N ASN A 118 11.24 11.68 12.51
CA ASN A 118 11.71 12.68 11.54
C ASN A 118 10.54 13.45 10.89
N LYS A 119 9.37 12.82 10.74
CA LYS A 119 8.15 13.51 10.30
C LYS A 119 7.66 14.53 11.34
N PHE A 120 7.77 14.23 12.63
CA PHE A 120 7.41 15.17 13.69
C PHE A 120 8.40 16.33 13.77
N ASP A 121 9.69 16.07 13.57
CA ASP A 121 10.70 17.14 13.49
C ASP A 121 10.41 18.10 12.33
N ALA A 122 9.90 17.60 11.20
CA ALA A 122 9.47 18.45 10.08
C ALA A 122 8.16 19.24 10.35
N TYR A 123 7.45 18.93 11.42
CA TYR A 123 6.21 19.60 11.84
C TYR A 123 6.41 20.62 12.97
N MET A 124 7.61 20.65 13.57
CA MET A 124 8.02 21.62 14.57
C MET A 124 8.77 22.77 13.90
#